data_AF-A0A7C7CSA2-F1
#
_entry.id   AF-A0A7C7CSA2-F1
#
_cell.length_a   1.000
_cell.length_b   1.000
_cell.length_c   1.000
_cell.angle_alpha   90.00
_cell.angle_beta   90.00
_cell.angle_gamma   90.00
#
_symmetry.space_group_name_H-M   'P 1'
#
loop_
_entity.id
_entity.type
_entity.pdbx_description
1 polymer ?
#
loop_
_entity_poly.entity_id
_entity_poly.type
_entity_poly.pdbx_seq_one_letter_code
_entity_poly.pdbx_strand_id
1 'polypeptide(L)' 'MLFKQEFHQRLVDGTITTTYRWWKTAKVKVGNTYRLNSEGVVKVDGIRSLAMSDISEDEAQASGFESR' A
#
# COMPACT_ATOMS: atom_id res chain seq x y z
N MET A 1 -5.81 9.04 3.01
CA MET A 1 -5.78 7.63 2.62
C MET A 1 -5.99 6.82 3.88
N LEU A 2 -6.95 5.88 3.88
CA LEU A 2 -7.23 5.04 5.03
C LEU A 2 -6.70 3.65 4.74
N PHE A 3 -5.80 3.15 5.58
CA PHE A 3 -5.43 1.75 5.61
C PHE A 3 -6.30 1.06 6.64
N LYS A 4 -6.65 -0.22 6.41
CA LYS A 4 -7.30 -1.02 7.43
C LYS A 4 -6.33 -1.23 8.59
N GLN A 5 -6.84 -1.24 9.82
CA GLN A 5 -6.04 -1.33 11.05
C GLN A 5 -5.14 -2.57 11.07
N GLU A 6 -5.60 -3.69 10.50
CA GLU A 6 -4.83 -4.95 10.38
C GLU A 6 -3.47 -4.80 9.68
N PHE A 7 -3.29 -3.76 8.85
CA PHE A 7 -2.04 -3.52 8.12
C PHE A 7 -1.12 -2.50 8.79
N HIS A 8 -1.58 -1.76 9.80
CA HIS A 8 -0.84 -0.59 10.28
C HIS A 8 0.49 -0.98 10.91
N GLN A 9 0.52 -1.96 11.81
CA GLN A 9 1.76 -2.43 12.43
C GLN A 9 2.79 -2.88 11.37
N ARG A 10 2.33 -3.65 10.39
CA ARG A 10 3.15 -4.15 9.27
C ARG A 10 3.62 -3.05 8.31
N LEU A 11 2.90 -1.94 8.20
CA LEU A 11 3.33 -0.77 7.45
C LEU A 11 4.37 0.04 8.25
N VAL A 12 4.19 0.13 9.57
CA VAL A 12 5.10 0.86 10.47
C VAL A 12 6.44 0.15 10.64
N ASP A 13 6.43 -1.18 10.78
CA ASP A 13 7.66 -1.98 10.91
C ASP A 13 8.37 -2.27 9.57
N GLY A 14 7.76 -1.88 8.44
CA GLY A 14 8.32 -2.03 7.10
C GLY A 14 8.10 -3.42 6.47
N THR A 15 7.31 -4.30 7.10
CA THR A 15 6.92 -5.59 6.52
C THR A 15 6.11 -5.43 5.23
N ILE A 16 5.23 -4.44 5.17
CA ILE A 16 4.48 -4.07 3.95
C ILE A 16 5.04 -2.74 3.46
N THR A 17 5.61 -2.75 2.25
CA THR A 17 6.14 -1.55 1.59
C THR A 17 5.35 -1.16 0.34
N THR A 18 4.59 -2.10 -0.23
CA THR A 18 3.83 -1.91 -1.47
C THR A 18 2.34 -2.15 -1.22
N THR A 19 1.49 -1.27 -1.74
CA THR A 19 0.03 -1.44 -1.65
C THR A 19 -0.65 -1.21 -2.98
N TYR A 20 -1.66 -2.04 -3.26
CA TYR A 20 -2.49 -1.93 -4.45
C TYR A 20 -3.79 -1.18 -4.13
N ARG A 21 -4.23 -0.34 -5.06
CA ARG A 21 -5.44 0.49 -4.93
C ARG A 21 -6.20 0.52 -6.24
N TRP A 22 -7.47 0.12 -6.20
CA TRP A 22 -8.37 0.24 -7.33
C TRP A 22 -8.94 1.65 -7.40
N TRP A 23 -8.23 2.54 -8.10
CA TRP A 23 -8.67 3.93 -8.32
C TRP A 23 -8.76 4.25 -9.81
N LYS A 24 -9.81 4.98 -10.21
CA LYS A 24 -9.91 5.56 -11.56
C LYS A 24 -8.81 6.59 -11.84
N THR A 25 -8.30 7.25 -10.80
CA THR A 25 -7.21 8.22 -10.87
C THR A 25 -6.45 8.21 -9.55
N ALA A 26 -5.13 8.33 -9.59
CA ALA A 26 -4.28 8.35 -8.40
C ALA A 26 -4.79 9.39 -7.37
N LYS A 27 -5.05 8.93 -6.14
CA LYS A 27 -5.46 9.80 -5.01
C LYS A 27 -4.27 10.16 -4.11
N VAL A 28 -3.06 9.78 -4.50
CA VAL A 28 -1.82 10.05 -3.79
C VAL A 28 -0.79 10.67 -4.73
N LYS A 29 0.24 11.29 -4.16
CA LYS A 29 1.34 11.90 -4.89
C LYS A 29 2.67 11.37 -4.36
N VAL A 30 3.61 11.10 -5.26
CA VAL A 30 5.00 10.79 -4.89
C VAL A 30 5.60 11.95 -4.10
N GLY A 31 6.34 11.64 -3.05
CA GLY A 31 6.94 12.58 -2.12
C GLY A 31 6.04 12.98 -0.94
N ASN A 32 4.72 12.76 -1.05
CA ASN A 32 3.80 13.10 0.04
C ASN A 32 3.79 12.04 1.14
N THR A 33 3.54 12.53 2.36
CA THR A 33 3.37 11.70 3.55
C THR A 33 1.90 11.64 3.95
N TYR A 34 1.43 10.45 4.34
CA TYR A 34 0.07 10.18 4.78
C TYR A 34 0.08 9.56 6.17
N ARG A 35 -0.79 10.05 7.06
CA ARG A 35 -0.92 9.50 8.42
C ARG A 35 -1.63 8.15 8.40
N LEU A 36 -1.05 7.19 9.10
CA LEU A 36 -1.67 5.93 9.54
C LEU A 36 -2.35 6.20 10.89
N ASN A 37 -3.45 6.95 10.88
CA ASN A 37 -4.15 7.39 12.09
C ASN A 37 -3.16 7.89 13.18
N SER A 38 -3.14 7.24 14.35
CA SER A 38 -2.24 7.54 15.48
C SER A 38 -0.95 6.72 15.51
N GLU A 39 -0.78 5.76 14.60
CA GLU A 39 0.24 4.71 14.71
C GLU A 39 1.51 5.03 13.90
N GLY A 40 1.42 5.91 12.89
CA GLY A 40 2.59 6.33 12.15
C GLY A 40 2.31 7.14 10.90
N VAL A 41 3.30 7.20 10.02
CA VAL A 41 3.24 7.90 8.74
C VAL A 41 3.87 7.05 7.65
N VAL A 42 3.29 7.07 6.45
CA VAL A 42 3.86 6.48 5.24
C VAL A 42 4.20 7.58 4.25
N LYS A 43 5.39 7.52 3.67
CA LYS A 43 5.77 8.36 2.53
C LYS A 43 5.56 7.57 1.26
N VAL A 44 4.92 8.18 0.26
CA VAL A 44 4.83 7.58 -1.08
C VAL A 44 6.10 7.87 -1.84
N ASP A 45 6.87 6.84 -2.18
CA ASP A 45 8.11 6.92 -2.95
C ASP A 45 7.89 6.66 -4.45
N GLY A 46 6.85 5.91 -4.81
CA GLY A 46 6.50 5.57 -6.19
C GLY A 46 5.01 5.33 -6.38
N ILE A 47 4.55 5.56 -7.61
CA ILE A 47 3.20 5.20 -8.06
C ILE A 47 3.35 4.61 -9.46
N ARG A 48 2.79 3.42 -9.67
CA ARG A 48 2.73 2.75 -10.97
C ARG A 48 1.30 2.30 -11.23
N SER A 49 0.85 2.47 -12.47
CA SER A 49 -0.38 1.84 -12.95
C SER A 49 -0.04 0.47 -13.51
N LEU A 50 -0.87 -0.52 -13.21
CA LEU A 50 -0.69 -1.91 -13.65
C LEU A 50 -2.05 -2.55 -13.90
N ALA A 51 -2.09 -3.59 -14.73
CA ALA A 51 -3.26 -4.44 -14.87
C ALA A 51 -3.35 -5.40 -13.68
N MET A 52 -4.55 -5.88 -13.35
CA MET A 52 -4.72 -6.90 -12.30
C MET A 52 -3.94 -8.19 -12.61
N SER A 53 -3.81 -8.53 -13.89
CA SER A 53 -3.03 -9.68 -14.34
C SER A 53 -1.54 -9.58 -14.03
N ASP A 54 -1.04 -8.37 -13.79
CA ASP A 54 0.38 -8.11 -13.54
C ASP A 54 0.76 -8.29 -12.07
N ILE A 55 -0.23 -8.49 -11.19
CA ILE A 55 -0.01 -8.77 -9.76
C ILE A 55 0.26 -10.27 -9.63
N SER A 56 1.44 -10.61 -9.16
CA SER A 56 1.80 -11.99 -8.81
C SER A 56 1.24 -12.40 -7.44
N GLU A 57 1.19 -13.70 -7.18
CA GLU A 57 0.82 -14.25 -5.87
C GLU A 57 1.77 -13.75 -4.77
N ASP A 58 3.09 -13.76 -5.04
CA ASP A 58 4.12 -13.29 -4.11
C ASP A 58 3.93 -11.80 -3.77
N GLU A 59 3.59 -10.97 -4.76
CA GLU A 59 3.28 -9.54 -4.54
C GLU A 59 2.00 -9.34 -3.72
N ALA A 60 0.96 -10.15 -3.94
CA ALA A 60 -0.25 -10.10 -3.14
C ALA A 60 0.09 -10.39 -1.66
N GLN A 61 0.87 -11.44 -1.42
CA GLN A 61 1.32 -11.83 -0.06
C GLN A 61 2.22 -10.77 0.59
N ALA A 62 3.19 -10.24 -0.14
CA ALA A 62 4.06 -9.15 0.33
C ALA A 62 3.27 -7.87 0.65
N SER A 63 2.18 -7.60 -0.05
CA SER A 63 1.28 -6.47 0.25
C SER A 63 0.28 -6.73 1.39
N GLY A 64 0.32 -7.93 1.97
CA GLY A 64 -0.42 -8.31 3.17
C GLY A 64 -1.64 -9.18 2.96
N PHE A 65 -1.94 -9.59 1.73
CA PHE A 65 -3.08 -10.45 1.40
C PHE A 65 -2.71 -11.94 1.52
N GLU A 66 -3.68 -12.82 1.68
CA GLU A 66 -3.43 -14.27 1.73
C GLU A 66 -3.24 -14.87 0.33
N SER A 67 -3.90 -14.29 -0.67
CA SER A 67 -3.83 -14.71 -2.08
C SER A 67 -4.16 -13.55 -3.03
N ARG A 68 -3.94 -13.76 -4.34
CA ARG A 68 -4.18 -12.76 -5.40
C ARG A 68 -5.65 -12.36 -5.61
#